data_AF-A0A5C5XT21-F1
#
_entry.id   AF-A0A5C5XT21-F1
#
_cell.length_a   1.000
_cell.length_b   1.000
_cell.length_c   1.000
_cell.angle_alpha   90.00
_cell.angle_beta   90.00
_cell.angle_gamma   90.00
#
_symmetry.space_group_name_H-M   'P 1'
#
loop_
_entity.id
_entity.type
_entity.pdbx_description
1 polymer ?
#
loop_
_entity_poly.entity_id
_entity_poly.type
_entity_poly.pdbx_seq_one_letter_code
_entity_poly.pdbx_strand_id
1 'polypeptide(L)'
;MPDSDSDQEPQSPDSLFQTAVVVEAGLGLLAVLLGYLFGPDPRLFVPTLEQLPALAGGVGLGLLATFPLLLLMAIIRRINHPAVQELDQLAEHPMMGLMLKLGPLELLVISLCAGVGEELLFRGWLMPSIAGLLQGEAFTLLPADAASPRPWWAFGGYAAEVASGIAGNATGSGEASPLSWSGFTSWWAESIGWEMTIGWIASSIAFGFVHPISRLYVAVTGLMGFYFGALLILSGNLMIPIVAHAFYDAIQLWIASAEAKSEA
;
A
#
# COMPACT_ATOMS: atom_id res chain seq x y z
N MET A 1 -3.21 -44.96 18.47
CA MET A 1 -2.93 -44.30 17.18
C MET A 1 -1.58 -43.65 17.35
N PRO A 2 -0.59 -43.90 16.48
CA PRO A 2 0.70 -43.23 16.61
C PRO A 2 0.52 -41.76 16.24
N ASP A 3 1.09 -40.89 17.06
CA ASP A 3 1.19 -39.46 16.85
C ASP A 3 1.79 -39.19 15.46
N SER A 4 1.00 -38.60 14.58
CA SER A 4 1.53 -37.94 13.39
C SER A 4 2.02 -36.55 13.82
N ASP A 5 3.07 -36.51 14.62
CA ASP A 5 3.97 -35.37 14.60
C ASP A 5 4.57 -35.37 13.20
N SER A 6 3.93 -34.63 12.30
CA SER A 6 4.56 -34.27 11.03
C SER A 6 5.87 -33.60 11.39
N ASP A 7 6.98 -34.24 11.03
CA ASP A 7 8.32 -33.68 11.04
C ASP A 7 8.29 -32.36 10.25
N GLN A 8 7.98 -31.24 10.91
CA GLN A 8 8.17 -29.92 10.34
C GLN A 8 9.68 -29.73 10.35
N GLU A 9 10.31 -29.90 9.18
CA GLU A 9 11.71 -29.54 9.01
C GLU A 9 11.91 -28.12 9.56
N PRO A 10 12.89 -27.90 10.44
CA PRO A 10 13.16 -26.57 10.97
C PRO A 10 13.41 -25.62 9.81
N GLN A 11 12.60 -24.55 9.71
CA GLN A 11 12.73 -23.56 8.64
C GLN A 11 14.16 -23.02 8.58
N SER A 12 14.82 -23.20 7.45
CA SER A 12 16.11 -22.58 7.14
C SER A 12 15.90 -21.16 6.60
N PRO A 13 16.88 -20.24 6.71
CA PRO A 13 16.80 -18.91 6.09
C PRO A 13 16.47 -19.00 4.59
N ASP A 14 17.10 -19.90 3.86
CA ASP A 14 16.85 -20.09 2.42
C ASP A 14 15.40 -20.53 2.14
N SER A 15 14.85 -21.45 2.94
CA SER A 15 13.46 -21.89 2.79
C SER A 15 12.47 -20.77 3.11
N LEU A 16 12.81 -19.93 4.09
CA LEU A 16 12.00 -18.77 4.46
C LEU A 16 12.02 -17.71 3.34
N PHE A 17 13.20 -17.39 2.80
CA PHE A 17 13.34 -16.48 1.67
C PHE A 17 12.51 -16.94 0.46
N GLN A 18 12.65 -18.22 0.07
CA GLN A 18 11.88 -18.79 -1.04
C GLN A 18 10.37 -18.73 -0.78
N THR A 19 9.94 -19.10 0.42
CA THR A 19 8.51 -19.07 0.80
C THR A 19 7.97 -17.66 0.72
N ALA A 20 8.66 -16.67 1.30
CA ALA A 20 8.25 -15.28 1.27
C ALA A 20 8.14 -14.77 -0.18
N VAL A 21 9.20 -14.93 -0.99
CA VAL A 21 9.16 -14.48 -2.39
C VAL A 21 8.03 -15.13 -3.18
N VAL A 22 7.79 -16.43 -3.02
CA VAL A 22 6.73 -17.14 -3.75
C VAL A 22 5.34 -16.68 -3.31
N VAL A 23 5.11 -16.52 -2.01
CA VAL A 23 3.83 -16.05 -1.48
C VAL A 23 3.56 -14.63 -1.94
N GLU A 24 4.51 -13.73 -1.73
CA GLU A 24 4.35 -12.31 -2.07
C GLU A 24 4.17 -12.08 -3.57
N ALA A 25 5.02 -12.70 -4.40
CA ALA A 25 4.84 -12.64 -5.86
C ALA A 25 3.53 -13.31 -6.30
N GLY A 26 3.13 -14.38 -5.61
CA GLY A 26 1.86 -15.08 -5.81
C GLY A 26 0.65 -14.18 -5.59
N LEU A 27 0.68 -13.30 -4.58
CA LEU A 27 -0.39 -12.31 -4.34
C LEU A 27 -0.52 -11.32 -5.51
N GLY A 28 0.60 -10.87 -6.07
CA GLY A 28 0.59 -9.99 -7.24
C GLY A 28 0.04 -10.68 -8.49
N LEU A 29 0.43 -11.94 -8.74
CA LEU A 29 -0.12 -12.74 -9.84
C LEU A 29 -1.61 -13.02 -9.64
N LEU A 30 -2.03 -13.31 -8.41
CA LEU A 30 -3.43 -13.49 -8.05
C LEU A 30 -4.23 -12.22 -8.35
N ALA A 31 -3.71 -11.04 -7.98
CA ALA A 31 -4.35 -9.76 -8.27
C ALA A 31 -4.59 -9.55 -9.77
N VAL A 32 -3.58 -9.84 -10.61
CA VAL A 32 -3.70 -9.73 -12.07
C VAL A 32 -4.70 -10.74 -12.62
N LEU A 33 -4.69 -11.98 -12.11
CA LEU A 33 -5.65 -13.02 -12.52
C LEU A 33 -7.08 -12.61 -12.15
N LEU A 34 -7.30 -12.13 -10.94
CA LEU A 34 -8.62 -11.67 -10.48
C LEU A 34 -9.08 -10.45 -11.29
N GLY A 35 -8.19 -9.50 -11.58
CA GLY A 35 -8.50 -8.37 -12.45
C GLY A 35 -8.85 -8.79 -13.88
N TYR A 36 -8.21 -9.83 -14.41
CA TYR A 36 -8.55 -10.39 -15.72
C TYR A 36 -9.92 -11.08 -15.74
N LEU A 37 -10.28 -11.81 -14.68
CA LEU A 37 -11.52 -12.60 -14.61
C LEU A 37 -12.74 -11.79 -14.20
N PHE A 38 -12.57 -10.84 -13.27
CA PHE A 38 -13.67 -10.14 -12.60
C PHE A 38 -13.61 -8.62 -12.77
N GLY A 39 -12.47 -8.08 -13.20
CA GLY A 39 -12.20 -6.64 -13.17
C GLY A 39 -12.14 -6.08 -11.73
N PRO A 40 -11.73 -4.81 -11.58
CA PRO A 40 -10.97 -4.03 -12.56
C PRO A 40 -9.50 -4.49 -12.64
N ASP A 41 -8.81 -4.22 -13.76
CA ASP A 41 -7.42 -4.67 -13.95
C ASP A 41 -6.43 -3.79 -13.16
N PRO A 42 -5.70 -4.33 -12.17
CA PRO A 42 -4.78 -3.55 -11.33
C PRO A 42 -3.64 -2.91 -12.11
N ARG A 43 -3.28 -3.46 -13.28
CA ARG A 43 -2.18 -2.97 -14.12
C ARG A 43 -2.49 -1.60 -14.73
N LEU A 44 -3.77 -1.24 -14.83
CA LEU A 44 -4.19 0.06 -15.34
C LEU A 44 -3.67 1.22 -14.47
N PHE A 45 -3.41 0.97 -13.19
CA PHE A 45 -2.89 1.98 -12.26
C PHE A 45 -1.36 2.05 -12.24
N VAL A 46 -0.67 1.19 -13.02
CA VAL A 46 0.80 1.17 -13.10
C VAL A 46 1.24 1.87 -14.39
N PRO A 47 2.03 2.96 -14.30
CA PRO A 47 2.57 3.63 -15.48
C PRO A 47 3.42 2.69 -16.35
N THR A 48 3.25 2.82 -17.67
CA THR A 48 4.04 2.06 -18.65
C THR A 48 5.41 2.70 -18.87
N LEU A 49 6.32 1.97 -19.52
CA LEU A 49 7.67 2.47 -19.86
C LEU A 49 7.66 3.67 -20.81
N GLU A 50 6.57 3.88 -21.55
CA GLU A 50 6.40 5.05 -22.41
C GLU A 50 6.09 6.33 -21.61
N GLN A 51 5.63 6.18 -20.37
CA GLN A 51 5.23 7.26 -19.47
C GLN A 51 6.33 7.56 -18.45
N LEU A 52 7.56 7.76 -18.94
CA LEU A 52 8.76 7.97 -18.10
C LEU A 52 8.59 9.02 -16.99
N PRO A 53 7.93 10.17 -17.19
CA PRO A 53 7.73 11.13 -16.10
C PRO A 53 6.92 10.54 -14.94
N ALA A 54 5.80 9.86 -15.24
CA ALA A 54 4.93 9.24 -14.24
C ALA A 54 5.63 8.06 -13.53
N LEU A 55 6.48 7.32 -14.26
CA LEU A 55 7.28 6.25 -13.68
C LEU A 55 8.35 6.81 -12.74
N ALA A 56 9.14 7.79 -13.19
CA ALA A 56 10.16 8.45 -12.38
C ALA A 56 9.55 9.18 -11.16
N GLY A 57 8.40 9.82 -11.35
CA GLY A 57 7.61 10.41 -10.28
C GLY A 57 7.03 9.39 -9.32
N GLY A 58 6.59 8.24 -9.83
CA GLY A 58 6.15 7.10 -9.03
C GLY A 58 7.23 6.64 -8.06
N VAL A 59 8.44 6.42 -8.58
CA VAL A 59 9.60 6.03 -7.76
C VAL A 59 10.01 7.13 -6.80
N GLY A 60 10.22 8.35 -7.29
CA GLY A 60 10.70 9.46 -6.46
C GLY A 60 9.73 9.82 -5.34
N LEU A 61 8.44 9.95 -5.64
CA LEU A 61 7.42 10.21 -4.62
C LEU A 61 7.16 9.02 -3.72
N GLY A 62 7.27 7.78 -4.20
CA GLY A 62 7.16 6.58 -3.36
C GLY A 62 8.26 6.53 -2.29
N LEU A 63 9.50 6.84 -2.67
CA LEU A 63 10.61 6.97 -1.72
C LEU A 63 10.33 8.08 -0.69
N LEU A 64 9.82 9.23 -1.12
CA LEU A 64 9.44 10.32 -0.21
C LEU A 64 8.26 9.94 0.70
N ALA A 65 7.30 9.19 0.18
CA ALA A 65 6.14 8.67 0.91
C ALA A 65 6.52 7.60 1.95
N THR A 66 7.75 7.10 1.92
CA THR A 66 8.26 6.21 2.98
C THR A 66 8.52 6.98 4.29
N PHE A 67 8.90 8.26 4.22
CA PHE A 67 9.28 9.02 5.44
C PHE A 67 8.13 9.21 6.43
N PRO A 68 6.89 9.53 6.03
CA PRO A 68 5.75 9.56 6.95
C PRO A 68 5.53 8.24 7.70
N LEU A 69 5.76 7.10 7.04
CA LEU A 69 5.62 5.77 7.66
C LEU A 69 6.72 5.50 8.68
N LEU A 70 7.97 5.83 8.34
CA LEU A 70 9.10 5.75 9.28
C LEU A 70 8.88 6.67 10.49
N LEU A 71 8.37 7.89 10.26
CA LEU A 71 8.05 8.83 11.32
C LEU A 71 6.91 8.30 12.21
N LEU A 72 5.85 7.74 11.61
CA LEU A 72 4.75 7.11 12.34
C LEU A 72 5.28 6.01 13.26
N MET A 73 6.10 5.10 12.72
CA MET A 73 6.68 4.01 13.51
C MET A 73 7.61 4.53 14.61
N ALA A 74 8.44 5.55 14.30
CA ALA A 74 9.31 6.19 15.28
C ALA A 74 8.52 6.89 16.41
N ILE A 75 7.36 7.46 16.12
CA ILE A 75 6.45 8.04 17.13
C ILE A 75 5.84 6.93 17.98
N ILE A 76 5.31 5.87 17.35
CA ILE A 76 4.66 4.75 18.06
C ILE A 76 5.65 4.10 19.04
N ARG A 77 6.89 3.83 18.60
CA ARG A 77 7.95 3.23 19.43
C ARG A 77 8.38 4.10 20.62
N ARG A 78 8.04 5.40 20.65
CA ARG A 78 8.30 6.28 21.81
C ARG A 78 7.22 6.18 22.90
N ILE A 79 6.10 5.53 22.63
CA ILE A 79 4.99 5.45 23.56
C ILE A 79 5.25 4.30 24.54
N ASN A 80 5.35 4.62 25.83
CA ASN A 80 5.54 3.61 26.88
C ASN A 80 4.19 2.96 27.23
N HIS A 81 3.76 2.00 26.40
CA HIS A 81 2.53 1.25 26.57
C HIS A 81 2.75 -0.25 26.31
N PRO A 82 2.15 -1.18 27.08
CA PRO A 82 2.36 -2.62 26.91
C PRO A 82 2.09 -3.13 25.49
N ALA A 83 1.02 -2.63 24.84
CA ALA A 83 0.71 -3.00 23.45
C ALA A 83 1.80 -2.58 22.43
N VAL A 84 2.60 -1.56 22.75
CA VAL A 84 3.74 -1.14 21.92
C VAL A 84 4.95 -2.05 22.17
N GLN A 85 5.15 -2.49 23.41
CA GLN A 85 6.20 -3.45 23.74
C GLN A 85 5.97 -4.82 23.06
N GLU A 86 4.70 -5.20 22.82
CA GLU A 86 4.37 -6.35 21.97
C GLU A 86 4.87 -6.19 20.51
N LEU A 87 5.01 -4.94 20.01
CA LEU A 87 5.59 -4.69 18.68
C LEU A 87 7.12 -4.90 18.66
N ASP A 88 7.78 -4.80 19.81
CA ASP A 88 9.22 -5.04 19.92
C ASP A 88 9.51 -6.54 20.13
N GLN A 89 8.67 -7.26 20.89
CA GLN A 89 8.72 -8.73 21.04
C GLN A 89 8.52 -9.48 19.71
N LEU A 90 7.96 -8.78 18.73
CA LEU A 90 7.76 -9.18 17.35
C LEU A 90 9.10 -9.44 16.63
N ALA A 91 10.13 -8.67 16.98
CA ALA A 91 11.50 -8.88 16.50
C ALA A 91 12.15 -10.14 17.10
N GLU A 92 11.66 -10.58 18.26
CA GLU A 92 12.13 -11.76 18.98
C GLU A 92 11.45 -13.06 18.50
N HIS A 93 10.45 -12.97 17.60
CA HIS A 93 9.77 -14.15 17.07
C HIS A 93 10.74 -15.02 16.23
N PRO A 94 10.70 -16.36 16.33
CA PRO A 94 11.64 -17.25 15.63
C PRO A 94 11.76 -17.02 14.12
N MET A 95 10.65 -16.65 13.46
CA MET A 95 10.64 -16.31 12.03
C MET A 95 11.43 -15.02 11.74
N MET A 96 11.34 -14.00 12.60
CA MET A 96 12.17 -12.81 12.46
C MET A 96 13.64 -13.17 12.68
N GLY A 97 13.96 -13.98 13.70
CA GLY A 97 15.31 -14.50 13.92
C GLY A 97 15.94 -15.23 12.71
N LEU A 98 15.11 -15.85 11.86
CA LEU A 98 15.53 -16.45 10.59
C LEU A 98 15.67 -15.42 9.47
N MET A 99 14.74 -14.46 9.35
CA MET A 99 14.86 -13.36 8.38
C MET A 99 16.11 -12.52 8.62
N LEU A 100 16.50 -12.30 9.88
CA LEU A 100 17.66 -11.49 10.24
C LEU A 100 19.00 -12.10 9.81
N LYS A 101 19.02 -13.42 9.55
CA LYS A 101 20.17 -14.15 8.99
C LYS A 101 20.32 -13.96 7.48
N LEU A 102 19.29 -13.46 6.80
CA LEU A 102 19.35 -13.19 5.36
C LEU A 102 20.28 -12.01 5.06
N GLY A 103 20.81 -12.02 3.84
CA GLY A 103 21.61 -10.93 3.29
C GLY A 103 20.76 -9.68 2.99
N PRO A 104 21.35 -8.48 2.95
CA PRO A 104 20.62 -7.25 2.63
C PRO A 104 19.90 -7.29 1.26
N LEU A 105 20.47 -8.01 0.29
CA LEU A 105 19.85 -8.17 -1.03
C LEU A 105 18.62 -9.07 -0.98
N GLU A 106 18.64 -10.13 -0.18
CA GLU A 106 17.49 -11.03 0.00
C GLU A 106 16.34 -10.31 0.69
N LEU A 107 16.65 -9.51 1.72
CA LEU A 107 15.67 -8.64 2.39
C LEU A 107 15.06 -7.64 1.40
N LEU A 108 15.88 -6.98 0.58
CA LEU A 108 15.40 -6.06 -0.46
C LEU A 108 14.47 -6.77 -1.46
N VAL A 109 14.82 -7.99 -1.89
CA VAL A 109 13.99 -8.77 -2.83
C VAL A 109 12.65 -9.14 -2.20
N ILE A 110 12.64 -9.61 -0.95
CA ILE A 110 11.39 -9.89 -0.21
C ILE A 110 10.53 -8.63 -0.14
N SER A 111 11.11 -7.49 0.26
CA SER A 111 10.36 -6.25 0.39
C SER A 111 9.82 -5.74 -0.95
N LEU A 112 10.57 -5.89 -2.05
CA LEU A 112 10.07 -5.58 -3.38
C LEU A 112 8.91 -6.49 -3.79
N CYS A 113 9.01 -7.79 -3.50
CA CYS A 113 7.92 -8.73 -3.77
C CYS A 113 6.67 -8.39 -2.94
N ALA A 114 6.82 -8.10 -1.66
CA ALA A 114 5.71 -7.71 -0.77
C ALA A 114 5.04 -6.41 -1.26
N GLY A 115 5.84 -5.35 -1.47
CA GLY A 115 5.33 -4.08 -1.97
C GLY A 115 4.63 -4.18 -3.32
N VAL A 116 5.13 -5.01 -4.26
CA VAL A 116 4.44 -5.24 -5.54
C VAL A 116 3.19 -6.10 -5.37
N GLY A 117 3.32 -7.23 -4.67
CA GLY A 117 2.27 -8.23 -4.55
C GLY A 117 1.05 -7.72 -3.79
N GLU A 118 1.30 -7.16 -2.61
CA GLU A 118 0.23 -6.69 -1.73
C GLU A 118 -0.44 -5.43 -2.29
N GLU A 119 0.31 -4.46 -2.83
CA GLU A 119 -0.32 -3.26 -3.39
C GLU A 119 -1.12 -3.56 -4.66
N LEU A 120 -0.67 -4.48 -5.52
CA LEU A 120 -1.49 -4.94 -6.66
C LEU A 120 -2.79 -5.57 -6.18
N LEU A 121 -2.74 -6.41 -5.14
CA LEU A 121 -3.93 -7.10 -4.64
C LEU A 121 -4.88 -6.17 -3.90
N PHE A 122 -4.40 -5.42 -2.91
CA PHE A 122 -5.25 -4.64 -2.03
C PHE A 122 -5.68 -3.31 -2.65
N ARG A 123 -4.77 -2.60 -3.33
CA ARG A 123 -5.01 -1.24 -3.83
C ARG A 123 -5.37 -1.28 -5.30
N GLY A 124 -4.68 -2.10 -6.09
CA GLY A 124 -4.94 -2.29 -7.50
C GLY A 124 -6.24 -3.04 -7.79
N TRP A 125 -6.59 -4.07 -7.01
CA TRP A 125 -7.75 -4.92 -7.30
C TRP A 125 -8.86 -4.85 -6.24
N LEU A 126 -8.60 -5.19 -4.97
CA LEU A 126 -9.63 -5.34 -3.94
C LEU A 126 -10.38 -4.03 -3.67
N MET A 127 -9.64 -2.93 -3.44
CA MET A 127 -10.20 -1.61 -3.18
C MET A 127 -11.18 -1.15 -4.29
N PRO A 128 -10.79 -1.09 -5.58
CA PRO A 128 -11.71 -0.72 -6.65
C PRO A 128 -12.76 -1.80 -6.97
N SER A 129 -12.51 -3.08 -6.66
CA SER A 129 -13.54 -4.13 -6.77
C SER A 129 -14.68 -3.93 -5.79
N ILE A 130 -14.38 -3.59 -4.54
CA ILE A 130 -15.40 -3.27 -3.52
C ILE A 130 -16.20 -2.04 -3.96
N ALA A 131 -15.52 -1.01 -4.47
CA ALA A 131 -16.18 0.18 -5.01
C ALA A 131 -17.12 -0.16 -6.17
N GLY A 132 -16.65 -0.96 -7.13
CA GLY A 132 -17.46 -1.38 -8.28
C GLY A 132 -18.67 -2.23 -7.89
N LEU A 133 -18.52 -3.10 -6.90
CA LEU A 133 -19.64 -3.89 -6.36
C LEU A 133 -20.76 -3.01 -5.78
N LEU A 134 -20.39 -1.90 -5.13
CA LEU A 134 -21.35 -0.95 -4.56
C LEU A 134 -22.01 -0.07 -5.62
N GLN A 135 -21.26 0.30 -6.66
CA GLN A 135 -21.75 1.12 -7.77
C GLN A 135 -22.63 0.33 -8.76
N GLY A 136 -22.42 -0.99 -8.86
CA GLY A 136 -23.12 -1.88 -9.80
C GLY A 136 -22.42 -2.04 -11.16
N GLU A 137 -21.27 -1.39 -11.36
CA GLU A 137 -20.41 -1.53 -12.56
C GLU A 137 -18.93 -1.52 -12.15
N ALA A 138 -18.03 -1.93 -13.05
CA ALA A 138 -16.59 -1.93 -12.76
C ALA A 138 -16.07 -0.49 -12.56
N PHE A 139 -15.44 -0.22 -11.41
CA PHE A 139 -14.92 1.11 -11.06
C PHE A 139 -13.58 1.39 -11.74
N THR A 140 -13.38 2.61 -12.28
CA THR A 140 -12.09 3.11 -12.77
C THR A 140 -11.68 4.37 -12.01
N LEU A 141 -10.47 4.37 -11.42
CA LEU A 141 -9.85 5.58 -10.86
C LEU A 141 -9.25 6.49 -11.93
N LEU A 142 -9.18 6.04 -13.18
CA LEU A 142 -8.64 6.84 -14.28
C LEU A 142 -9.78 7.66 -14.92
N PRO A 143 -9.63 8.99 -15.04
CA PRO A 143 -10.59 9.85 -15.74
C PRO A 143 -10.72 9.45 -17.21
N ALA A 144 -11.89 9.69 -17.79
CA ALA A 144 -12.20 9.37 -19.18
C ALA A 144 -11.36 10.18 -20.20
N ASP A 145 -10.76 11.30 -19.81
CA ASP A 145 -9.96 12.17 -20.69
C ASP A 145 -8.44 12.04 -20.45
N ALA A 146 -7.81 11.11 -21.18
CA ALA A 146 -6.35 10.97 -21.19
C ALA A 146 -5.58 12.18 -21.76
N ALA A 147 -6.28 13.21 -22.26
CA ALA A 147 -5.70 14.34 -23.01
C ALA A 147 -5.36 15.58 -22.15
N SER A 148 -5.81 15.65 -20.88
CA SER A 148 -5.49 16.78 -20.00
C SER A 148 -4.02 16.74 -19.55
N PRO A 149 -3.24 17.84 -19.63
CA PRO A 149 -1.85 17.85 -19.19
C PRO A 149 -1.74 17.61 -17.68
N ARG A 150 -1.07 16.54 -17.28
CA ARG A 150 -0.93 16.11 -15.88
C ARG A 150 0.44 16.50 -15.32
N PRO A 151 0.55 16.83 -14.03
CA PRO A 151 1.85 16.93 -13.35
C PRO A 151 2.69 15.68 -13.60
N TRP A 152 4.03 15.81 -13.67
CA TRP A 152 4.95 14.71 -13.94
C TRP A 152 4.80 13.51 -12.99
N TRP A 153 4.26 13.74 -11.79
CA TRP A 153 4.02 12.72 -10.78
C TRP A 153 2.60 12.14 -10.77
N ALA A 154 1.66 12.74 -11.51
CA ALA A 154 0.26 12.38 -11.50
C ALA A 154 -0.08 11.40 -12.63
N PHE A 155 -0.78 10.33 -12.28
CA PHE A 155 -1.21 9.26 -13.18
C PHE A 155 -2.73 9.10 -13.19
N GLY A 156 -3.44 10.23 -13.28
CA GLY A 156 -4.91 10.25 -13.29
C GLY A 156 -5.57 10.32 -11.92
N GLY A 157 -4.81 10.41 -10.84
CA GLY A 157 -5.41 10.60 -9.52
C GLY A 157 -5.93 12.01 -9.27
N TYR A 158 -6.68 12.12 -8.19
CA TYR A 158 -7.48 13.28 -7.87
C TYR A 158 -6.68 14.59 -7.65
N ALA A 159 -5.44 14.50 -7.16
CA ALA A 159 -4.60 15.69 -6.99
C ALA A 159 -4.23 16.34 -8.35
N ALA A 160 -4.29 15.58 -9.45
CA ALA A 160 -4.14 16.12 -10.81
C ALA A 160 -5.34 17.01 -11.19
N GLU A 161 -6.56 16.56 -10.85
CA GLU A 161 -7.81 17.28 -11.12
C GLU A 161 -7.88 18.55 -10.28
N VAL A 162 -7.56 18.49 -8.98
CA VAL A 162 -7.46 19.69 -8.13
C VAL A 162 -6.40 20.66 -8.64
N ALA A 163 -5.23 20.19 -9.04
CA ALA A 163 -4.18 21.05 -9.60
C ALA A 163 -4.64 21.74 -10.90
N SER A 164 -5.34 21.02 -11.77
CA SER A 164 -5.92 21.58 -13.00
C SER A 164 -7.10 22.53 -12.73
N GLY A 165 -7.92 22.21 -11.74
CA GLY A 165 -9.07 23.00 -11.30
C GLY A 165 -8.65 24.31 -10.65
N ILE A 166 -7.60 24.33 -9.81
CA ILE A 166 -7.03 25.57 -9.25
C ILE A 166 -6.49 26.48 -10.36
N ALA A 167 -5.93 25.92 -11.43
CA ALA A 167 -5.50 26.70 -12.60
C ALA A 167 -6.69 27.25 -13.42
N GLY A 168 -7.83 26.54 -13.45
CA GLY A 168 -9.03 26.92 -14.21
C GLY A 168 -10.05 27.80 -13.46
N ASN A 169 -10.14 27.72 -12.13
CA ASN A 169 -11.17 28.40 -11.34
C ASN A 169 -10.87 29.88 -11.00
N ALA A 170 -9.85 30.47 -11.62
CA ALA A 170 -9.58 31.91 -11.49
C ALA A 170 -10.68 32.79 -12.14
N THR A 171 -11.71 32.21 -12.77
CA THR A 171 -12.71 32.95 -13.57
C THR A 171 -14.19 32.60 -13.33
N GLY A 172 -14.54 31.75 -12.36
CA GLY A 172 -15.93 31.29 -12.14
C GLY A 172 -16.59 31.85 -10.88
N SER A 173 -17.62 32.69 -11.04
CA SER A 173 -18.40 33.28 -9.95
C SER A 173 -19.59 32.40 -9.53
N GLY A 174 -19.60 32.00 -8.25
CA GLY A 174 -20.82 31.76 -7.48
C GLY A 174 -21.37 30.34 -7.45
N GLU A 175 -20.90 29.52 -6.50
CA GLU A 175 -21.65 28.40 -5.89
C GLU A 175 -20.91 27.98 -4.60
N ALA A 176 -21.66 27.42 -3.64
CA ALA A 176 -21.35 27.28 -2.19
C ALA A 176 -19.87 27.29 -1.75
N SER A 177 -19.57 28.04 -0.68
CA SER A 177 -18.22 28.06 -0.07
C SER A 177 -17.72 26.63 0.20
N PRO A 178 -16.58 26.20 -0.40
CA PRO A 178 -16.01 24.85 -0.22
C PRO A 178 -15.62 24.55 1.24
N LEU A 179 -15.65 25.56 2.12
CA LEU A 179 -15.36 25.45 3.55
C LEU A 179 -16.59 25.06 4.41
N SER A 180 -17.78 24.86 3.83
CA SER A 180 -18.97 24.37 4.55
C SER A 180 -19.03 22.84 4.57
N TRP A 181 -19.66 22.21 5.59
CA TRP A 181 -19.80 20.75 5.65
C TRP A 181 -20.55 20.18 4.43
N SER A 182 -21.63 20.84 4.01
CA SER A 182 -22.38 20.45 2.81
C SER A 182 -21.56 20.61 1.54
N GLY A 183 -20.79 21.69 1.42
CA GLY A 183 -19.91 21.91 0.26
C GLY A 183 -18.76 20.91 0.21
N PHE A 184 -18.16 20.57 1.34
CA PHE A 184 -17.14 19.53 1.43
C PHE A 184 -17.70 18.15 1.08
N THR A 185 -18.88 17.78 1.59
CA THR A 185 -19.47 16.46 1.33
C THR A 185 -19.97 16.30 -0.09
N SER A 186 -20.53 17.34 -0.71
CA SER A 186 -20.89 17.31 -2.14
C SER A 186 -19.64 17.20 -3.00
N TRP A 187 -18.62 18.01 -2.70
CA TRP A 187 -17.33 17.94 -3.36
C TRP A 187 -16.70 16.55 -3.22
N TRP A 188 -16.71 15.96 -2.02
CA TRP A 188 -16.16 14.63 -1.77
C TRP A 188 -16.90 13.54 -2.56
N ALA A 189 -18.24 13.60 -2.55
CA ALA A 189 -19.09 12.66 -3.27
C ALA A 189 -18.85 12.74 -4.79
N GLU A 190 -18.70 13.95 -5.33
CA GLU A 190 -18.44 14.18 -6.76
C GLU A 190 -17.00 13.82 -7.16
N SER A 191 -16.04 14.05 -6.26
CA SER A 191 -14.60 13.92 -6.55
C SER A 191 -14.06 12.50 -6.34
N ILE A 192 -14.37 11.90 -5.19
CA ILE A 192 -13.83 10.60 -4.78
C ILE A 192 -14.89 9.51 -4.92
N GLY A 193 -16.15 9.83 -4.63
CA GLY A 193 -17.24 8.86 -4.59
C GLY A 193 -17.30 8.12 -3.25
N TRP A 194 -18.52 7.88 -2.78
CA TRP A 194 -18.74 7.18 -1.50
C TRP A 194 -18.41 5.69 -1.63
N GLU A 195 -18.60 5.12 -2.81
CA GLU A 195 -18.29 3.73 -3.15
C GLU A 195 -16.78 3.46 -3.04
N MET A 196 -15.97 4.35 -3.63
CA MET A 196 -14.51 4.29 -3.49
C MET A 196 -14.07 4.55 -2.05
N THR A 197 -14.73 5.48 -1.35
CA THR A 197 -14.43 5.73 0.07
C THR A 197 -14.66 4.47 0.92
N ILE A 198 -15.76 3.74 0.68
CA ILE A 198 -16.03 2.47 1.36
C ILE A 198 -15.02 1.40 0.94
N GLY A 199 -14.69 1.30 -0.35
CA GLY A 199 -13.66 0.38 -0.85
C GLY A 199 -12.30 0.64 -0.21
N TRP A 200 -11.93 1.90 -0.07
CA TRP A 200 -10.70 2.35 0.59
C TRP A 200 -10.69 1.95 2.06
N ILE A 201 -11.76 2.23 2.80
CA ILE A 201 -11.89 1.84 4.22
C ILE A 201 -11.81 0.31 4.37
N ALA A 202 -12.61 -0.42 3.59
CA ALA A 202 -12.75 -1.86 3.72
C ALA A 202 -11.45 -2.59 3.34
N SER A 203 -10.82 -2.21 2.23
CA SER A 203 -9.52 -2.78 1.83
C SER A 203 -8.42 -2.47 2.86
N SER A 204 -8.40 -1.26 3.44
CA SER A 204 -7.42 -0.90 4.49
C SER A 204 -7.60 -1.72 5.76
N ILE A 205 -8.85 -1.96 6.16
CA ILE A 205 -9.16 -2.82 7.31
C ILE A 205 -8.77 -4.27 7.02
N ALA A 206 -9.10 -4.78 5.83
CA ALA A 206 -8.73 -6.13 5.41
C ALA A 206 -7.21 -6.32 5.39
N PHE A 207 -6.48 -5.32 4.91
CA PHE A 207 -5.02 -5.28 4.94
C PHE A 207 -4.47 -5.44 6.36
N GLY A 208 -5.04 -4.72 7.34
CA GLY A 208 -4.64 -4.88 8.74
C GLY A 208 -4.89 -6.30 9.27
N PHE A 209 -6.02 -6.92 8.91
CA PHE A 209 -6.38 -8.26 9.39
C PHE A 209 -5.52 -9.39 8.81
N VAL A 210 -4.93 -9.22 7.62
CA VAL A 210 -3.97 -10.20 7.07
C VAL A 210 -2.58 -10.07 7.68
N HIS A 211 -2.38 -9.12 8.60
CA HIS A 211 -1.16 -8.94 9.40
C HIS A 211 -1.41 -9.24 10.91
N PRO A 212 -1.88 -10.44 11.30
CA PRO A 212 -2.40 -10.71 12.65
C PRO A 212 -1.31 -11.05 13.66
N ILE A 213 -0.33 -10.16 13.85
CA ILE A 213 0.77 -10.41 14.80
C ILE A 213 0.39 -9.98 16.22
N SER A 214 -0.16 -8.77 16.35
CA SER A 214 -0.80 -8.28 17.58
C SER A 214 -1.98 -7.40 17.22
N ARG A 215 -2.86 -7.12 18.18
CA ARG A 215 -4.01 -6.21 17.95
C ARG A 215 -3.55 -4.82 17.56
N LEU A 216 -2.45 -4.34 18.16
CA LEU A 216 -1.86 -3.06 17.79
C LEU A 216 -1.26 -3.12 16.39
N TYR A 217 -0.56 -4.21 16.04
CA TYR A 217 0.04 -4.36 14.72
C TYR A 217 -1.03 -4.38 13.62
N VAL A 218 -2.16 -5.06 13.83
CA VAL A 218 -3.34 -5.02 12.94
C VAL A 218 -3.85 -3.59 12.76
N ALA A 219 -3.93 -2.81 13.84
CA ALA A 219 -4.37 -1.42 13.76
C ALA A 219 -3.37 -0.52 13.02
N VAL A 220 -2.06 -0.71 13.27
CA VAL A 220 -0.98 0.06 12.64
C VAL A 220 -0.88 -0.26 11.15
N THR A 221 -0.87 -1.53 10.77
CA THR A 221 -0.87 -1.96 9.36
C THR A 221 -2.16 -1.55 8.67
N GLY A 222 -3.31 -1.57 9.34
CA GLY A 222 -4.55 -0.99 8.82
C GLY A 222 -4.44 0.52 8.55
N LEU A 223 -3.78 1.28 9.43
CA LEU A 223 -3.49 2.71 9.22
C LEU A 223 -2.53 2.95 8.04
N MET A 224 -1.51 2.11 7.88
CA MET A 224 -0.67 2.09 6.68
C MET A 224 -1.52 1.77 5.45
N GLY A 225 -2.49 0.87 5.60
CA GLY A 225 -3.58 0.59 4.67
C GLY A 225 -4.24 1.84 4.11
N PHE A 226 -4.74 2.66 5.03
CA PHE A 226 -5.36 3.94 4.70
C PHE A 226 -4.39 4.85 3.97
N TYR A 227 -3.14 4.93 4.44
CA TYR A 227 -2.12 5.77 3.82
C TYR A 227 -1.84 5.37 2.37
N PHE A 228 -1.60 4.09 2.08
CA PHE A 228 -1.34 3.60 0.73
C PHE A 228 -2.55 3.80 -0.20
N GLY A 229 -3.76 3.57 0.29
CA GLY A 229 -4.98 3.86 -0.46
C GLY A 229 -5.12 5.35 -0.80
N ALA A 230 -4.81 6.24 0.15
CA ALA A 230 -4.81 7.69 -0.13
C ALA A 230 -3.77 8.07 -1.18
N LEU A 231 -2.56 7.50 -1.13
CA LEU A 231 -1.54 7.73 -2.16
C LEU A 231 -2.05 7.34 -3.54
N LEU A 232 -2.73 6.20 -3.68
CA LEU A 232 -3.32 5.78 -4.95
C LEU A 232 -4.45 6.70 -5.38
N ILE A 233 -5.40 7.03 -4.50
CA ILE A 233 -6.54 7.92 -4.86
C ILE A 233 -6.04 9.30 -5.31
N LEU A 234 -5.06 9.86 -4.60
CA LEU A 234 -4.54 11.19 -4.90
C LEU A 234 -3.68 11.22 -6.17
N SER A 235 -2.91 10.17 -6.44
CA SER A 235 -1.96 10.17 -7.55
C SER A 235 -2.44 9.42 -8.79
N GLY A 236 -3.31 8.43 -8.63
CA GLY A 236 -3.70 7.45 -9.64
C GLY A 236 -2.55 6.48 -9.98
N ASN A 237 -1.41 6.63 -9.31
CA ASN A 237 -0.15 5.98 -9.64
C ASN A 237 0.16 4.92 -8.59
N LEU A 238 -0.14 3.66 -8.90
CA LEU A 238 0.10 2.52 -8.01
C LEU A 238 1.60 2.30 -7.74
N MET A 239 2.49 2.85 -8.57
CA MET A 239 3.94 2.79 -8.31
C MET A 239 4.32 3.51 -7.01
N ILE A 240 3.61 4.57 -6.62
CA ILE A 240 3.89 5.34 -5.41
C ILE A 240 3.71 4.48 -4.15
N PRO A 241 2.53 3.88 -3.89
CA PRO A 241 2.37 2.99 -2.74
C PRO A 241 3.23 1.73 -2.84
N ILE A 242 3.44 1.14 -4.03
CA ILE A 242 4.36 -0.01 -4.21
C ILE A 242 5.76 0.32 -3.68
N VAL A 243 6.33 1.44 -4.13
CA VAL A 243 7.69 1.83 -3.75
C VAL A 243 7.73 2.26 -2.28
N ALA A 244 6.72 2.98 -1.79
CA ALA A 244 6.65 3.39 -0.39
C ALA A 244 6.61 2.18 0.56
N HIS A 245 5.81 1.17 0.22
CA HIS A 245 5.69 -0.07 0.96
C HIS A 245 7.00 -0.88 0.92
N ALA A 246 7.49 -1.19 -0.28
CA ALA A 246 8.72 -1.97 -0.43
C ALA A 246 9.93 -1.31 0.25
N PHE A 247 10.05 0.01 0.17
CA PHE A 247 11.17 0.71 0.78
C PHE A 247 11.03 0.83 2.30
N TYR A 248 9.80 1.01 2.81
CA TYR A 248 9.53 0.94 4.24
C TYR A 248 9.98 -0.41 4.83
N ASP A 249 9.56 -1.51 4.23
CA ASP A 249 9.92 -2.85 4.69
C ASP A 249 11.41 -3.11 4.61
N ALA A 250 12.04 -2.72 3.51
CA ALA A 250 13.48 -2.90 3.32
C ALA A 250 14.29 -2.18 4.41
N ILE A 251 13.88 -0.95 4.77
CA ILE A 251 14.52 -0.19 5.86
C ILE A 251 14.29 -0.88 7.20
N GLN A 252 13.06 -1.28 7.51
CA GLN A 252 12.72 -1.90 8.79
C GLN A 252 13.46 -3.24 8.99
N LEU A 253 13.50 -4.09 7.96
CA LEU A 253 14.23 -5.35 7.98
C LEU A 253 15.75 -5.14 8.06
N TRP A 254 16.28 -4.14 7.36
CA TRP A 254 17.70 -3.84 7.41
C TRP A 254 18.13 -3.34 8.79
N ILE A 255 17.38 -2.40 9.38
CA ILE A 255 17.63 -1.90 10.75
C ILE A 255 17.61 -3.07 11.73
N ALA A 256 16.57 -3.90 11.69
CA ALA A 256 16.46 -5.06 12.57
C ALA A 256 17.66 -6.02 12.38
N SER A 257 18.07 -6.31 11.14
CA SER A 257 19.22 -7.19 10.85
C SER A 257 20.54 -6.60 11.37
N ALA A 258 20.70 -5.28 11.29
CA ALA A 258 21.88 -4.59 11.81
C ALA A 258 21.94 -4.63 13.34
N GLU A 259 20.81 -4.40 14.02
CA GLU A 259 20.70 -4.47 15.48
C GLU A 259 21.05 -5.87 15.99
N ALA A 260 20.45 -6.92 15.41
CA ALA A 260 20.71 -8.31 15.80
C ALA A 260 22.17 -8.74 15.59
N LYS A 261 22.85 -8.22 14.55
CA LYS A 261 24.28 -8.47 14.32
C LYS A 261 25.19 -7.74 15.31
N SER A 262 24.72 -6.65 15.92
CA SER A 262 25.49 -5.89 16.91
C SER A 262 25.42 -6.47 18.31
N GLU A 263 24.38 -7.25 18.60
CA GLU A 263 24.14 -7.91 19.90
C GLU A 263 24.74 -9.33 20.00
N ALA A 264 25.14 -9.92 18.87
CA ALA A 264 25.75 -11.25 18.75
C ALA A 264 27.29 -11.21 18.86
#